data_AF-A0A926EZ16-F1
#
_entry.id   AF-A0A926EZ16-F1
#
_cell.length_a   1.000
_cell.length_b   1.000
_cell.length_c   1.000
_cell.angle_alpha   90.00
_cell.angle_beta   90.00
_cell.angle_gamma   90.00
#
_symmetry.space_group_name_H-M   'P 1'
#
loop_
_entity.id
_entity.type
_entity.pdbx_description
1 polymer ?
#
loop_
_entity_poly.entity_id
_entity_poly.type
_entity_poly.pdbx_seq_one_letter_code
_entity_poly.pdbx_strand_id
1 'polypeptide(L)'
;MNEIFEKINNILAEWDPIGVGVKIASDEYRGYIPKILHFIQNRQELINYLETMLVDDIGLSYDPHNREHFEDLQKVCDNLMQVYHDSKE
;
A
#
# COMPACT_ATOMS: atom_id res chain seq x y z
N MET A 1 -13.24 -2.24 -14.93
CA MET A 1 -12.42 -1.80 -13.79
C MET A 1 -11.13 -2.60 -13.88
N ASN A 2 -9.96 -1.95 -13.82
CA ASN A 2 -8.68 -2.58 -14.15
C ASN A 2 -8.39 -3.68 -13.12
N GLU A 3 -8.16 -4.94 -13.54
CA GLU A 3 -7.99 -6.08 -12.61
C GLU A 3 -6.88 -5.84 -11.58
N ILE A 4 -5.80 -5.20 -12.01
CA ILE A 4 -4.70 -4.75 -11.16
C ILE A 4 -5.15 -3.77 -10.06
N PHE A 5 -6.12 -2.92 -10.36
CA PHE A 5 -6.65 -1.92 -9.43
C PHE A 5 -7.38 -2.61 -8.28
N GLU A 6 -8.18 -3.63 -8.57
CA GLU A 6 -8.86 -4.41 -7.53
C GLU A 6 -7.88 -5.25 -6.71
N LYS A 7 -6.87 -5.86 -7.34
CA LYS A 7 -5.83 -6.60 -6.60
C LYS A 7 -5.05 -5.71 -5.65
N ILE A 8 -4.66 -4.50 -6.09
CA ILE A 8 -4.01 -3.51 -5.22
C ILE A 8 -4.96 -3.08 -4.10
N ASN A 9 -6.23 -2.80 -4.41
CA ASN A 9 -7.21 -2.42 -3.41
C ASN A 9 -7.36 -3.47 -2.31
N ASN A 10 -7.39 -4.75 -2.69
CA ASN A 10 -7.47 -5.86 -1.74
C ASN A 10 -6.23 -5.93 -0.84
N ILE A 11 -5.02 -5.75 -1.38
CA ILE A 11 -3.78 -5.71 -0.57
C ILE A 11 -3.86 -4.58 0.47
N LEU A 12 -4.27 -3.38 0.06
CA LEU A 12 -4.39 -2.25 0.99
C LEU A 12 -5.48 -2.50 2.04
N ALA A 13 -6.60 -3.08 1.64
CA ALA A 13 -7.71 -3.37 2.55
C ALA A 13 -7.41 -4.54 3.52
N GLU A 14 -6.53 -5.47 3.14
CA GLU A 14 -6.00 -6.50 4.03
C GLU A 14 -4.91 -5.98 4.96
N TRP A 15 -4.11 -5.00 4.49
CA TRP A 15 -3.12 -4.33 5.31
C TRP A 15 -3.78 -3.52 6.44
N ASP A 16 -4.82 -2.74 6.11
CA ASP A 16 -5.66 -1.99 7.07
C ASP A 16 -4.88 -1.39 8.24
N PRO A 17 -3.91 -0.49 8.00
CA PRO A 17 -3.01 0.02 9.03
C PRO A 17 -3.74 0.79 10.16
N ILE A 18 -4.98 1.23 9.93
CA ILE A 18 -5.81 1.95 10.92
C ILE A 18 -6.77 0.99 11.65
N GLY A 19 -6.98 -0.23 11.15
CA GLY A 19 -7.91 -1.21 11.72
C GLY A 19 -9.38 -0.83 11.57
N VAL A 20 -9.74 -0.08 10.51
CA VAL A 20 -11.13 0.35 10.25
C VAL A 20 -11.99 -0.79 9.68
N GLY A 21 -11.36 -1.89 9.30
CA GLY A 21 -11.97 -3.06 8.69
C GLY A 21 -12.02 -2.95 7.17
N VAL A 22 -11.80 -4.10 6.51
CA VAL A 22 -11.69 -4.29 5.05
C VAL A 22 -12.75 -3.52 4.25
N LYS A 23 -14.00 -3.43 4.74
CA LYS A 23 -15.09 -2.73 4.04
C LYS A 23 -14.90 -1.22 3.95
N ILE A 24 -14.43 -0.58 5.02
CA ILE A 24 -14.21 0.87 5.04
C ILE A 24 -12.90 1.18 4.32
N ALA A 25 -11.87 0.37 4.59
CA ALA A 25 -10.57 0.42 3.92
C ALA A 25 -10.69 0.33 2.38
N SER A 26 -11.57 -0.55 1.87
CA SER A 26 -11.74 -0.77 0.42
C SER A 26 -12.28 0.44 -0.35
N ASP A 27 -13.01 1.35 0.29
CA ASP A 27 -13.54 2.54 -0.38
C ASP A 27 -12.58 3.73 -0.26
N GLU A 28 -11.93 3.89 0.91
CA GLU A 28 -10.98 4.99 1.14
C GLU A 28 -9.65 4.77 0.41
N TYR A 29 -9.12 3.55 0.42
CA TYR A 29 -7.77 3.27 -0.10
C TYR A 29 -7.68 3.30 -1.62
N ARG A 30 -8.82 3.26 -2.31
CA ARG A 30 -8.90 3.44 -3.78
C ARG A 30 -8.30 4.76 -4.24
N GLY A 31 -8.32 5.80 -3.39
CA GLY A 31 -7.73 7.10 -3.69
C GLY A 31 -6.20 7.07 -3.88
N TYR A 32 -5.52 6.12 -3.23
CA TYR A 32 -4.05 6.02 -3.24
C TYR A 32 -3.52 5.21 -4.43
N ILE A 33 -4.34 4.33 -5.01
CA ILE A 33 -3.93 3.38 -6.05
C ILE A 33 -3.29 4.05 -7.28
N PRO A 34 -3.76 5.19 -7.80
CA PRO A 34 -3.09 5.86 -8.93
C PRO A 34 -1.64 6.26 -8.63
N LYS A 35 -1.34 6.69 -7.40
CA LYS A 35 0.02 7.07 -6.99
C LYS A 35 0.88 5.84 -6.69
N ILE A 36 0.30 4.81 -6.09
CA ILE A 36 0.96 3.50 -5.92
C ILE A 36 1.44 3.00 -7.29
N LEU A 37 0.56 2.93 -8.28
CA LEU A 37 0.90 2.49 -9.64
C LEU A 37 1.96 3.36 -10.32
N HIS A 38 2.05 4.64 -9.97
CA HIS A 38 3.08 5.53 -10.50
C HIS A 38 4.48 5.17 -9.98
N PHE A 39 4.60 4.82 -8.69
CA PHE A 39 5.88 4.50 -8.04
C PHE A 39 6.22 3.00 -7.98
N ILE A 40 5.28 2.11 -8.32
CA ILE A 40 5.37 0.66 -8.12
C ILE A 40 6.59 -0.02 -8.77
N GLN A 41 7.21 0.61 -9.78
CA GLN A 41 8.39 0.07 -10.46
C GLN A 41 9.69 0.34 -9.70
N ASN A 42 9.69 1.28 -8.75
CA ASN A 42 10.84 1.64 -7.94
C ASN A 42 10.50 1.40 -6.46
N ARG A 43 11.08 0.33 -5.90
CA ARG A 43 10.83 -0.10 -4.53
C ARG A 43 11.03 1.01 -3.50
N GLN A 44 12.09 1.81 -3.64
CA GLN A 44 12.38 2.87 -2.68
C GLN A 44 11.37 4.02 -2.79
N GLU A 45 10.97 4.39 -4.01
CA GLU A 45 9.93 5.41 -4.21
C GLU A 45 8.57 4.94 -3.70
N LEU A 46 8.23 3.67 -3.92
CA LEU A 46 7.00 3.08 -3.38
C LEU A 46 7.00 3.09 -1.85
N ILE A 47 8.09 2.67 -1.20
CA ILE A 47 8.23 2.74 0.26
C ILE A 47 8.04 4.17 0.75
N ASN A 48 8.78 5.13 0.18
CA ASN A 48 8.68 6.54 0.57
C ASN A 48 7.24 7.05 0.44
N TYR A 49 6.54 6.67 -0.64
CA TYR A 49 5.14 7.07 -0.84
C TYR A 49 4.22 6.44 0.21
N LEU A 50 4.37 5.15 0.52
CA LEU A 50 3.55 4.48 1.53
C LEU A 50 3.81 5.05 2.94
N GLU A 51 5.05 5.43 3.27
CA GLU A 51 5.39 6.12 4.52
C GLU A 51 4.70 7.49 4.60
N THR A 52 4.80 8.30 3.54
CA THR A 52 4.08 9.58 3.44
C THR A 52 2.58 9.39 3.57
N MET A 53 2.00 8.37 2.91
CA MET A 53 0.58 8.08 3.02
C MET A 53 0.16 7.75 4.45
N LEU A 54 0.94 6.92 5.16
CA LEU A 54 0.67 6.57 6.56
C LEU A 54 0.71 7.80 7.48
N VAL A 55 1.72 8.65 7.33
CA VAL A 55 1.98 9.77 8.25
C VAL A 55 1.15 11.00 7.90
N ASP A 56 1.16 11.42 6.63
CA ASP A 56 0.61 12.70 6.21
C ASP A 56 -0.87 12.62 5.79
N ASP A 57 -1.25 11.56 5.07
CA ASP A 57 -2.62 11.41 4.58
C ASP A 57 -3.54 10.75 5.62
N ILE A 58 -3.04 9.73 6.29
CA ILE A 58 -3.79 8.94 7.28
C ILE A 58 -3.62 9.48 8.71
N GLY A 59 -2.46 10.05 9.04
CA GLY A 59 -2.17 10.57 10.39
C GLY A 59 -1.73 9.51 11.40
N LEU A 60 -1.21 8.36 10.95
CA LEU A 60 -0.63 7.34 11.82
C LEU A 60 0.84 7.66 12.14
N SER A 61 1.29 7.21 13.31
CA SER A 61 2.72 7.22 13.66
C SER A 61 3.41 6.02 13.02
N TYR A 62 4.15 6.24 11.94
CA TYR A 62 5.10 5.26 11.40
C TYR A 62 6.51 5.54 11.94
N ASP A 63 7.28 4.48 12.19
CA ASP A 63 8.67 4.57 12.65
C ASP A 63 9.49 3.51 11.92
N PRO A 64 10.41 3.88 11.01
CA PRO A 64 11.23 2.92 10.28
C PRO A 64 12.25 2.19 11.16
N HIS A 65 12.50 2.67 12.40
CA HIS A 65 13.34 1.99 13.38
C HIS A 65 12.55 0.99 14.24
N ASN A 66 11.22 1.08 14.23
CA ASN A 66 10.37 0.05 14.79
C ASN A 66 10.33 -1.13 13.83
N ARG A 67 10.82 -2.29 14.32
CA ARG A 67 10.92 -3.52 13.53
C ARG A 67 9.58 -3.99 12.98
N GLU A 68 8.50 -3.88 13.76
CA GLU A 68 7.17 -4.31 13.34
C GLU A 68 6.64 -3.43 12.20
N HIS A 69 6.72 -2.11 12.38
CA HIS A 69 6.33 -1.15 11.35
C HIS A 69 7.12 -1.34 10.05
N PHE A 70 8.44 -1.50 10.18
CA PHE A 70 9.31 -1.72 9.04
C PHE A 70 8.96 -3.02 8.32
N GLU A 71 8.94 -4.15 9.02
CA GLU A 71 8.67 -5.46 8.41
C GLU A 71 7.28 -5.53 7.76
N ASP A 72 6.28 -4.89 8.36
CA ASP A 72 4.93 -4.82 7.82
C ASP A 72 4.87 -4.02 6.52
N LEU A 73 5.45 -2.82 6.51
CA LEU A 73 5.53 -1.99 5.31
C LEU A 73 6.31 -2.67 4.18
N GLN A 74 7.41 -3.37 4.50
CA GLN A 74 8.17 -4.13 3.51
C GLN A 74 7.31 -5.21 2.84
N LYS A 75 6.53 -5.97 3.62
CA LYS A 75 5.65 -7.02 3.09
C LYS A 75 4.59 -6.46 2.15
N VAL A 76 3.96 -5.36 2.53
CA VAL A 76 2.95 -4.69 1.69
C VAL A 76 3.57 -4.21 0.39
N CYS A 77 4.75 -3.58 0.47
CA CYS A 77 5.50 -3.15 -0.71
C CYS A 77 5.79 -4.33 -1.66
N ASP A 78 6.29 -5.45 -1.11
CA ASP A 78 6.63 -6.64 -1.91
C ASP A 78 5.38 -7.25 -2.56
N ASN A 79 4.26 -7.33 -1.84
CA ASN A 79 2.98 -7.82 -2.38
C ASN A 79 2.44 -6.95 -3.52
N LEU A 80 2.51 -5.63 -3.37
CA LEU A 80 2.09 -4.69 -4.41
C LEU A 80 2.91 -4.87 -5.68
N MET A 81 4.25 -4.92 -5.54
CA MET A 81 5.15 -5.11 -6.68
C MET A 81 4.93 -6.45 -7.37
N GLN A 82 4.71 -7.53 -6.62
CA GLN A 82 4.42 -8.85 -7.18
C GLN A 82 3.15 -8.83 -8.03
N VAL A 83 2.04 -8.29 -7.51
CA VAL A 83 0.79 -8.16 -8.26
C VAL A 83 0.96 -7.33 -9.53
N TYR A 84 1.77 -6.28 -9.48
CA TYR A 84 2.06 -5.48 -10.66
C TYR A 84 2.87 -6.27 -11.70
N HIS A 85 3.89 -7.02 -11.28
CA HIS A 85 4.66 -7.88 -12.16
C HIS A 85 3.79 -8.95 -12.82
N ASP A 86 2.98 -9.67 -12.04
CA ASP A 86 2.08 -10.72 -12.54
C ASP A 86 1.04 -10.17 -13.54
N SER A 87 0.66 -8.89 -13.42
CA SER A 87 -0.28 -8.24 -14.35
C SER A 87 0.31 -7.89 -15.71
N LYS A 88 1.64 -8.01 -15.85
CA LYS A 88 2.38 -7.72 -17.09
C LYS A 88 2.75 -8.98 -17.88
N GLU A 89 2.63 -10.15 -17.28
CA GLU A 89 2.81 -11.46 -17.90
C GLU A 89 1.54 -11.92 -18.64
#